data_AF-A0AAE6C3B7-F1
#
_entry.id   AF-A0AAE6C3B7-F1
#
_cell.length_a   1.000
_cell.length_b   1.000
_cell.length_c   1.000
_cell.angle_alpha   90.00
_cell.angle_beta   90.00
_cell.angle_gamma   90.00
#
_symmetry.space_group_name_H-M   'P 1'
#
loop_
_entity.id
_entity.type
_entity.pdbx_description
1 polymer ?
#
loop_
_entity_poly.entity_id
_entity_poly.type
_entity_poly.pdbx_seq_one_letter_code
_entity_poly.pdbx_strand_id
1 'polypeptide(L)'
;MNADMIAAWAVENGFHAMASGNYRRHDNAGVITIEIKRMSFLLIDERQGLQPRLISRLFKDMSLTSGSGRLQALLRDRNPNH
;
A
#
# COMPACT_ATOMS: atom_id res chain seq x y z
N MET A 1 -6.98 8.00 -9.00
CA MET A 1 -6.82 6.56 -8.68
C MET A 1 -8.14 6.03 -8.11
N ASN A 2 -8.42 4.73 -8.08
CA ASN A 2 -9.64 4.17 -7.46
C ASN A 2 -9.35 2.79 -6.82
N ALA A 3 -10.35 2.17 -6.20
CA ALA A 3 -10.23 0.87 -5.55
C ALA A 3 -9.69 -0.23 -6.49
N ASP A 4 -10.24 -0.35 -7.70
CA ASP A 4 -9.85 -1.38 -8.67
C ASP A 4 -8.39 -1.22 -9.12
N MET A 5 -7.94 0.02 -9.32
CA MET A 5 -6.55 0.31 -9.65
C MET A 5 -5.58 -0.07 -8.52
N ILE A 6 -5.97 0.14 -7.26
CA ILE A 6 -5.16 -0.26 -6.09
C ILE A 6 -5.12 -1.79 -5.98
N ALA A 7 -6.26 -2.44 -6.19
CA ALA A 7 -6.38 -3.89 -6.18
C ALA A 7 -5.52 -4.55 -7.27
N ALA A 8 -5.63 -4.06 -8.52
CA ALA A 8 -4.81 -4.53 -9.64
C ALA A 8 -3.31 -4.37 -9.33
N TRP A 9 -2.90 -3.19 -8.88
CA TRP A 9 -1.51 -2.94 -8.50
C TRP A 9 -1.05 -3.88 -7.37
N ALA A 10 -1.89 -4.13 -6.36
CA ALA A 10 -1.53 -5.02 -5.26
C ALA A 10 -1.26 -6.44 -5.76
N VAL A 11 -2.13 -6.97 -6.63
CA VAL A 11 -1.95 -8.29 -7.26
C VAL A 11 -0.67 -8.33 -8.11
N GLU A 12 -0.44 -7.32 -8.95
CA GLU A 12 0.77 -7.20 -9.77
C GLU A 12 2.06 -7.15 -8.94
N ASN A 13 1.99 -6.70 -7.69
CA ASN A 13 3.13 -6.55 -6.79
C ASN A 13 3.23 -7.67 -5.73
N GLY A 14 2.53 -8.79 -5.96
CA GLY A 14 2.62 -10.01 -5.15
C GLY A 14 1.84 -9.97 -3.83
N PHE A 15 0.89 -9.04 -3.67
CA PHE A 15 -0.06 -9.09 -2.57
C PHE A 15 -1.17 -10.08 -2.87
N HIS A 16 -1.57 -10.83 -1.85
CA HIS A 16 -2.65 -11.82 -1.91
C HIS A 16 -3.89 -11.25 -1.25
N ALA A 17 -5.06 -11.43 -1.87
CA ALA A 17 -6.33 -11.02 -1.28
C ALA A 17 -6.66 -11.93 -0.08
N MET A 18 -6.85 -11.34 1.10
CA MET A 18 -7.26 -12.03 2.33
C MET A 18 -8.78 -11.96 2.54
N ALA A 19 -9.37 -10.83 2.15
CA ALA A 19 -10.80 -10.57 2.15
C ALA A 19 -11.09 -9.47 1.12
N SER A 20 -12.37 -9.17 0.85
CA SER A 20 -12.73 -8.07 -0.04
C SER A 20 -12.06 -6.77 0.39
N GLY A 21 -11.23 -6.20 -0.48
CA GLY A 21 -10.48 -4.96 -0.22
C GLY A 21 -9.27 -5.10 0.71
N ASN A 22 -8.90 -6.30 1.17
CA ASN A 22 -7.73 -6.50 2.03
C ASN A 22 -6.68 -7.35 1.30
N TYR A 23 -5.51 -6.78 1.09
CA TYR A 23 -4.41 -7.38 0.36
C TYR A 23 -3.18 -7.46 1.26
N ARG A 24 -2.54 -8.63 1.33
CA ARG A 24 -1.39 -8.86 2.20
C ARG A 24 -0.23 -9.45 1.44
N ARG A 25 0.97 -8.94 1.68
CA ARG A 25 2.23 -9.48 1.16
C ARG A 25 3.16 -9.76 2.33
N HIS A 26 3.82 -10.90 2.28
CA HIS A 26 4.92 -11.25 3.18
C HIS A 26 6.22 -11.16 2.38
N ASP A 27 7.21 -10.46 2.92
CA ASP A 27 8.57 -10.44 2.38
C ASP A 27 9.59 -10.73 3.50
N ASN A 28 10.88 -10.75 3.17
CA ASN A 28 11.95 -11.06 4.13
C ASN A 28 12.07 -10.02 5.26
N ALA A 29 11.51 -8.82 5.08
CA ALA A 29 11.52 -7.77 6.09
C ALA A 29 10.27 -7.80 6.97
N GLY A 30 9.19 -8.46 6.54
CA GLY A 30 7.97 -8.65 7.34
C GLY A 30 6.71 -8.58 6.51
N VAL A 31 5.65 -8.06 7.10
CA VAL A 31 4.31 -8.04 6.51
C VAL A 31 3.93 -6.65 6.03
N ILE A 32 3.29 -6.57 4.87
CA ILE A 32 2.66 -5.35 4.37
C ILE A 32 1.20 -5.68 4.06
N THR A 33 0.29 -4.85 4.56
CA THR A 33 -1.14 -4.97 4.33
C THR A 33 -1.68 -3.69 3.68
N ILE A 34 -2.56 -3.83 2.69
CA ILE A 34 -3.31 -2.76 2.06
C ILE A 34 -4.79 -3.01 2.31
N GLU A 35 -5.44 -2.05 2.97
CA GLU A 35 -6.89 -2.03 3.13
C GLU A 35 -7.48 -0.96 2.22
N ILE A 36 -8.34 -1.38 1.30
CA ILE A 36 -9.09 -0.52 0.40
C ILE A 36 -10.43 -0.20 1.07
N LYS A 37 -10.67 1.09 1.30
CA LYS A 37 -11.94 1.62 1.81
C LYS A 37 -12.68 2.32 0.66
N ARG A 38 -13.90 2.79 0.94
CA ARG A 38 -14.78 3.38 -0.08
C ARG A 38 -14.15 4.56 -0.85
N MET A 39 -13.40 5.42 -0.16
CA MET A 39 -12.83 6.66 -0.74
C MET A 39 -11.32 6.80 -0.54
N SER A 40 -10.69 5.79 0.05
CA SER A 40 -9.31 5.84 0.51
C SER A 40 -8.70 4.44 0.58
N PHE A 41 -7.42 4.39 0.85
CA PHE A 41 -6.75 3.17 1.27
C PHE A 41 -5.87 3.44 2.50
N LEU A 42 -5.63 2.37 3.25
CA LEU A 42 -4.68 2.32 4.35
C LEU A 42 -3.59 1.32 3.98
N LEU A 43 -2.34 1.76 4.07
CA LEU A 43 -1.17 0.90 4.01
C LEU A 43 -0.67 0.69 5.44
N ILE A 44 -0.48 -0.57 5.81
CA ILE A 44 0.07 -1.01 7.09
C ILE A 44 1.38 -1.73 6.77
N ASP A 45 2.49 -1.14 7.17
CA ASP A 45 3.82 -1.70 6.98
C ASP A 45 4.38 -2.17 8.32
N GLU A 46 4.42 -3.49 8.51
CA GLU A 46 4.88 -4.18 9.72
C GLU A 46 6.35 -4.63 9.60
N ARG A 47 7.07 -4.22 8.54
CA ARG A 47 8.45 -4.66 8.26
C ARG A 47 9.51 -4.15 9.25
N GLN A 48 9.17 -3.22 10.14
CA GLN A 48 10.11 -2.55 11.05
C GLN A 48 10.06 -3.10 12.49
N GLY A 49 9.29 -4.15 12.77
CA GLY A 49 9.15 -4.70 14.13
C GLY A 49 8.10 -3.95 14.97
N LEU A 50 8.44 -3.58 16.21
CA LEU A 50 7.51 -3.28 17.34
C LEU A 50 6.36 -2.30 17.06
N GLN A 51 6.45 -1.44 16.05
CA GLN A 51 5.36 -0.52 15.70
C GLN A 51 5.11 -0.47 14.19
N PRO A 52 3.89 -0.80 13.73
CA PRO A 52 3.54 -0.72 12.32
C PRO A 52 3.46 0.73 11.85
N ARG A 53 3.96 1.01 10.64
CA ARG A 53 3.77 2.30 9.96
C ARG A 53 2.42 2.29 9.26
N LEU A 54 1.61 3.30 9.54
CA LEU A 54 0.29 3.49 8.93
C LEU A 54 0.32 4.67 7.97
N ILE A 55 -0.09 4.45 6.71
CA ILE A 55 -0.23 5.52 5.72
C ILE A 55 -1.65 5.47 5.14
N SER A 56 -2.42 6.53 5.37
CA SER A 56 -3.76 6.71 4.81
C SER A 56 -3.76 7.78 3.72
N ARG A 57 -4.41 7.51 2.59
CA ARG A 57 -4.54 8.45 1.47
C ARG A 57 -5.93 8.33 0.81
N LEU A 58 -6.53 9.47 0.49
CA LEU A 58 -7.76 9.53 -0.30
C LEU A 58 -7.45 9.25 -1.77
N PHE A 59 -8.38 8.62 -2.47
CA PHE A 59 -8.23 8.35 -3.90
C PHE A 59 -8.11 9.62 -4.75
N LYS A 60 -8.80 10.69 -4.35
CA LYS A 60 -8.77 11.98 -5.04
C LYS A 60 -7.40 12.66 -4.96
N ASP A 61 -6.61 12.36 -3.93
CA ASP A 61 -5.28 12.94 -3.72
C ASP A 61 -4.19 12.17 -4.51
N MET A 62 -4.56 11.02 -5.09
CA MET A 62 -3.69 10.17 -5.90
C MET A 62 -3.92 10.45 -7.39
N SER A 63 -3.02 11.25 -7.98
CA SER A 63 -3.01 11.53 -9.42
C SER A 63 -2.99 10.24 -10.25
N LEU A 64 -3.80 10.19 -11.31
CA LEU A 64 -3.95 9.04 -12.19
C LEU A 64 -2.67 8.73 -13.00
N THR A 65 -1.85 9.73 -13.28
CA THR A 65 -0.66 9.61 -14.15
C THR A 65 0.52 8.87 -13.53
N SER A 66 0.55 8.67 -12.21
CA SER A 66 1.67 7.97 -11.54
C SER A 66 1.23 7.06 -10.40
N GLY A 67 0.00 6.56 -10.42
CA GLY A 67 -0.60 5.84 -9.29
C GLY A 67 0.28 4.71 -8.74
N SER A 68 0.79 3.85 -9.62
CA SER A 68 1.71 2.75 -9.28
C SER A 68 3.06 3.24 -8.74
N GLY A 69 3.65 4.25 -9.37
CA GLY A 69 4.90 4.88 -8.91
C GLY A 69 4.77 5.54 -7.55
N ARG A 70 3.61 6.15 -7.24
CA ARG A 70 3.33 6.73 -5.92
C ARG A 70 3.13 5.65 -4.85
N LEU A 71 2.43 4.57 -5.15
CA LEU A 71 2.32 3.45 -4.20
C LEU A 71 3.69 2.82 -3.91
N GLN A 72 4.50 2.63 -4.94
CA GLN A 72 5.88 2.16 -4.77
C GLN A 72 6.72 3.16 -3.96
N ALA A 73 6.53 4.46 -4.16
CA ALA A 73 7.19 5.50 -3.37
C ALA A 73 6.74 5.46 -1.90
N LEU A 74 5.46 5.25 -1.60
CA LEU A 74 4.96 5.07 -0.22
C LEU A 74 5.61 3.87 0.47
N LEU A 75 5.89 2.79 -0.28
CA LEU A 75 6.64 1.63 0.22
C LEU A 75 8.15 1.86 0.34
N ARG A 76 8.70 2.79 -0.45
CA ARG A 76 10.13 3.11 -0.56
C ARG A 76 10.59 4.27 0.31
N ASP A 77 9.68 5.07 0.87
CA ASP A 77 9.95 6.28 1.66
C ASP A 77 10.65 5.93 3.00
N ARG A 78 11.86 5.44 2.84
CA ARG A 78 12.86 4.99 3.79
C ARG A 78 14.16 5.63 3.31
N ASN A 79 14.26 6.95 3.38
CA ASN A 79 15.57 7.56 3.64
C ASN A 79 15.44 8.95 4.29
N PRO A 80 15.53 9.05 5.63
CA PRO A 80 15.86 10.31 6.28
C PRO A 80 17.38 10.56 6.33
N ASN A 81 18.23 9.69 5.77
CA ASN A 81 19.68 9.86 5.73
C ASN A 81 20.17 10.33 4.35
N HIS A 82 19.65 11.47 3.92
CA HIS A 82 20.44 12.51 3.28
C HIS A 82 20.33 13.76 4.15
#